data_AF-A0A0B6YAE7-F1
#
_entry.id   AF-A0A0B6YAE7-F1
#
_cell.length_a   1.000
_cell.length_b   1.000
_cell.length_c   1.000
_cell.angle_alpha   90.00
_cell.angle_beta   90.00
_cell.angle_gamma   90.00
#
_symmetry.space_group_name_H-M   'P 1'
#
loop_
_entity.id
_entity.type
_entity.pdbx_description
1 polymer ?
#
loop_
_entity_poly.entity_id
_entity_poly.type
_entity_poly.pdbx_seq_one_letter_code
_entity_poly.pdbx_strand_id
1 'polypeptide(L)'
;LNWLVRMTCDLEANIVSVERIKEYSEIPTEADWVIESKRPDPEWPLKGVVEFKDYKVRYREGLDLVLRGLNCTVQPGEKVGIVGRTGAGKSSLTLALFRIIESAGGSISIDGINIA
;
A
#
# COMPACT_ATOMS: atom_id res chain seq x y z
N LEU A 1 47.36 21.74 -15.97
CA LEU A 1 46.16 21.91 -16.80
C LEU A 1 45.45 20.59 -17.10
N ASN A 2 46.10 19.58 -17.70
CA ASN A 2 45.48 18.28 -18.01
C ASN A 2 44.89 17.56 -16.77
N TRP A 3 45.63 17.53 -15.65
CA TRP A 3 45.16 16.93 -14.39
C TRP A 3 43.90 17.60 -13.83
N LEU A 4 43.82 18.93 -13.91
CA LEU A 4 42.65 19.69 -13.46
C LEU A 4 41.41 19.33 -14.28
N VAL A 5 41.55 19.29 -15.61
CA VAL A 5 40.44 18.90 -16.51
C VAL A 5 39.94 17.49 -16.22
N ARG A 6 40.86 16.53 -16.03
CA ARG A 6 40.47 15.15 -15.66
C ARG A 6 39.77 15.07 -14.31
N MET A 7 40.32 15.73 -13.29
CA MET A 7 39.71 15.81 -11.96
C MET A 7 38.30 16.40 -12.01
N THR A 8 38.07 17.44 -12.80
CA THR A 8 36.74 18.04 -12.95
C THR A 8 35.76 17.08 -13.65
N CYS A 9 36.17 16.43 -14.74
CA CYS A 9 35.33 15.43 -15.40
C CYS A 9 35.00 14.24 -14.48
N ASP A 10 35.97 13.78 -13.69
CA ASP A 10 35.76 12.67 -12.75
C ASP A 10 34.81 13.09 -11.61
N LEU A 11 34.92 14.32 -11.10
CA LEU A 11 33.98 14.86 -10.11
C LEU A 11 32.55 14.98 -10.65
N GLU A 12 32.40 15.50 -11.87
CA GLU A 12 31.10 15.60 -12.55
C GLU A 12 30.47 14.22 -12.82
N ALA A 13 31.28 13.23 -13.19
CA ALA A 13 30.79 11.86 -13.37
C ALA A 13 30.37 11.24 -12.02
N ASN A 14 31.15 11.48 -10.96
CA ASN A 14 30.88 10.89 -9.65
C ASN A 14 29.68 11.52 -8.93
N ILE A 15 29.41 12.82 -9.11
CA ILE A 15 28.31 13.51 -8.41
C ILE A 15 26.93 13.03 -8.85
N VAL A 16 26.78 12.44 -10.05
CA VAL A 16 25.52 11.82 -10.52
C VAL A 16 25.02 10.74 -9.56
N SER A 17 25.92 10.06 -8.85
CA SER A 17 25.52 9.08 -7.82
C SER A 17 24.78 9.72 -6.65
N VAL A 18 25.17 10.93 -6.25
CA VAL A 18 24.54 11.69 -5.16
C VAL A 18 23.17 12.21 -5.60
N GLU A 19 23.04 12.65 -6.85
CA GLU A 19 21.75 13.04 -7.42
C GLU A 19 20.72 11.91 -7.34
N ARG A 20 21.12 10.68 -7.69
CA ARG A 20 20.23 9.50 -7.58
C ARG A 20 19.83 9.21 -6.13
N ILE A 21 20.75 9.32 -5.18
CA ILE A 21 20.44 9.13 -3.75
C ILE A 21 19.42 10.19 -3.29
N LYS A 22 19.62 11.44 -3.71
CA LYS A 22 18.70 12.54 -3.39
C LYS A 22 17.32 12.28 -3.98
N GLU A 23 17.23 11.84 -5.24
CA GLU A 23 15.97 11.49 -5.89
C GLU A 23 15.19 10.46 -5.07
N TYR A 24 15.81 9.36 -4.64
CA TYR A 24 15.15 8.35 -3.80
C TYR A 24 14.77 8.85 -2.40
N SER A 25 15.45 9.88 -1.87
CA SER A 25 15.12 10.45 -0.56
C SER A 25 13.85 11.33 -0.56
N GLU A 26 13.42 11.78 -1.75
CA GLU A 26 12.33 12.74 -1.92
C GLU A 26 11.07 12.11 -2.54
N ILE A 27 11.10 10.80 -2.86
CA ILE A 27 9.92 10.11 -3.41
C ILE A 27 8.79 10.02 -2.37
N PRO A 28 7.52 9.96 -2.82
CA PRO A 28 6.40 9.67 -1.92
C PRO A 28 6.63 8.36 -1.18
N THR A 29 6.64 8.43 0.15
CA THR A 29 6.78 7.27 1.02
C THR A 29 5.42 6.69 1.36
N GLU A 30 5.42 5.43 1.81
CA GLU A 30 4.25 4.82 2.44
C GLU A 30 3.87 5.57 3.73
N ALA A 31 2.66 5.32 4.22
CA ALA A 31 2.20 5.87 5.48
C ALA A 31 3.10 5.43 6.65
N ASP A 32 3.15 6.26 7.69
CA ASP A 32 3.91 5.94 8.91
C ASP A 32 3.48 4.60 9.51
N TRP A 33 4.46 3.81 9.94
CA TRP A 33 4.25 2.52 10.58
C TRP A 33 3.37 2.59 11.83
N VAL A 34 3.45 3.70 12.58
CA VAL A 34 2.70 3.91 13.81
C VAL A 34 2.20 5.35 13.86
N ILE A 35 0.87 5.49 13.95
CA ILE A 35 0.20 6.77 14.18
C ILE A 35 -0.34 6.74 15.61
N GLU A 36 0.35 7.38 16.55
CA GLU A 36 0.01 7.32 17.98
C GLU A 36 -1.43 7.76 18.29
N SER A 37 -1.97 8.71 17.52
CA SER A 37 -3.34 9.21 17.70
C SER A 37 -4.44 8.27 17.19
N LYS A 38 -4.09 7.24 16.42
CA LYS A 38 -5.04 6.31 15.78
C LYS A 38 -4.75 4.84 16.10
N ARG A 39 -3.94 4.58 17.11
CA ARG A 39 -3.61 3.21 17.52
C ARG A 39 -4.87 2.56 18.13
N PRO A 40 -5.27 1.37 17.66
CA PRO A 40 -6.37 0.66 18.27
C PRO A 40 -6.00 0.20 19.69
N ASP A 41 -7.01 -0.18 20.46
CA ASP A 41 -6.82 -0.76 21.79
C ASP A 41 -5.89 -1.99 21.72
N PRO A 42 -5.02 -2.24 22.73
CA PRO A 42 -4.16 -3.43 22.76
C PRO A 42 -4.91 -4.78 22.63
N GLU A 43 -6.19 -4.83 23.01
CA GLU A 43 -7.02 -6.03 22.87
C GLU A 43 -7.61 -6.20 21.46
N TRP A 44 -7.46 -5.23 20.56
CA TRP A 44 -7.92 -5.35 19.18
C TRP A 44 -7.01 -6.26 18.36
N PRO A 45 -7.59 -7.12 17.48
CA PRO A 45 -9.02 -7.35 17.26
C PRO A 45 -9.63 -8.35 18.26
N LEU A 46 -10.85 -8.07 18.74
CA LEU A 46 -11.58 -8.85 19.75
C LEU A 46 -12.44 -9.97 19.15
N LYS A 47 -13.21 -9.64 18.11
CA LYS A 47 -14.15 -10.58 17.46
C LYS A 47 -13.63 -11.04 16.10
N GLY A 48 -12.92 -10.17 15.38
CA GLY A 48 -12.43 -10.44 14.04
C GLY A 48 -13.50 -10.34 12.95
N VAL A 49 -14.50 -9.48 13.13
CA VAL A 49 -15.44 -9.13 12.04
C VAL A 49 -14.68 -8.35 10.99
N VAL A 50 -14.71 -8.77 9.73
CA VAL A 50 -14.10 -8.03 8.61
C VAL A 50 -15.20 -7.56 7.67
N GLU A 51 -15.25 -6.26 7.37
CA GLU A 51 -16.28 -5.67 6.53
C GLU A 51 -15.67 -4.83 5.42
N PHE A 52 -16.10 -5.10 4.18
CA PHE A 52 -15.80 -4.32 2.99
C PHE A 52 -17.07 -3.56 2.58
N LYS A 53 -16.96 -2.25 2.42
CA LYS A 53 -18.07 -1.37 1.98
C LYS A 53 -17.66 -0.61 0.72
N ASP A 54 -18.34 -0.88 -0.39
CA ASP A 54 -18.07 -0.31 -1.72
C ASP A 54 -16.57 -0.25 -2.07
N TYR A 55 -15.81 -1.28 -1.67
CA TYR A 55 -14.36 -1.21 -1.67
C TYR A 55 -13.78 -1.31 -3.10
N LYS A 56 -12.90 -0.37 -3.44
CA LYS A 56 -12.30 -0.21 -4.77
C LYS A 56 -10.80 -0.14 -4.63
N VAL A 57 -10.08 -0.81 -5.51
CA VAL A 57 -8.61 -0.81 -5.47
C VAL A 57 -8.01 -0.89 -6.86
N ARG A 58 -6.87 -0.23 -7.06
CA ARG A 58 -6.03 -0.28 -8.26
C ARG A 58 -4.57 -0.33 -7.84
N TYR A 59 -3.72 -0.91 -8.68
CA TYR A 59 -2.28 -1.07 -8.37
C TYR A 59 -1.47 0.23 -8.43
N ARG A 60 -1.90 1.18 -9.27
CA ARG A 60 -1.30 2.51 -9.37
C ARG A 60 -2.32 3.49 -9.93
N GLU A 61 -2.08 4.78 -9.70
CA GLU A 61 -2.88 5.83 -10.33
C GLU A 61 -2.84 5.71 -11.87
N GLY A 62 -3.95 6.07 -12.51
CA GLY A 62 -4.11 5.96 -13.96
C GLY A 62 -4.38 4.55 -14.51
N LEU A 63 -4.31 3.48 -13.69
CA LEU A 63 -4.80 2.16 -14.09
C LEU A 63 -6.27 1.94 -13.75
N ASP A 64 -6.85 0.95 -14.44
CA ASP A 64 -8.17 0.43 -14.15
C ASP A 64 -8.27 -0.17 -12.74
N LEU A 65 -9.48 -0.08 -12.18
CA LEU A 65 -9.84 -0.74 -10.94
C LEU A 65 -9.83 -2.27 -11.10
N VAL A 66 -9.13 -2.94 -10.18
CA VAL A 66 -9.08 -4.40 -10.07
C VAL A 66 -10.26 -4.91 -9.25
N LEU A 67 -10.57 -4.25 -8.13
CA LEU A 67 -11.81 -4.44 -7.38
C LEU A 67 -12.70 -3.21 -7.59
N ARG A 68 -13.98 -3.45 -7.90
CA ARG A 68 -14.91 -2.44 -8.43
C ARG A 68 -16.15 -2.28 -7.55
N GLY A 69 -15.98 -2.01 -6.26
CA GLY A 69 -17.09 -1.85 -5.32
C GLY A 69 -17.48 -3.16 -4.64
N LEU A 70 -16.50 -3.81 -4.00
CA LEU A 70 -16.72 -5.02 -3.22
C LEU A 70 -17.50 -4.70 -1.95
N ASN A 71 -18.61 -5.43 -1.74
CA ASN A 71 -19.39 -5.40 -0.51
C ASN A 71 -19.44 -6.83 0.04
N CYS A 72 -18.80 -7.06 1.19
CA CYS A 72 -18.88 -8.33 1.88
C CYS A 72 -18.56 -8.19 3.36
N THR A 73 -19.08 -9.09 4.17
CA THR A 73 -18.81 -9.15 5.61
C THR A 73 -18.46 -10.58 5.98
N VAL A 74 -17.34 -10.77 6.66
CA VAL A 74 -16.89 -12.05 7.23
C VAL A 74 -17.17 -11.99 8.73
N GLN A 75 -17.93 -12.96 9.22
CA GLN A 75 -18.34 -13.03 10.62
C GLN A 75 -17.24 -13.66 11.51
N PRO A 76 -17.30 -13.44 12.83
CA PRO A 76 -16.34 -14.01 13.77
C PRO A 76 -16.31 -15.54 13.68
N GLY A 77 -15.11 -16.11 13.54
CA GLY A 77 -14.90 -17.56 13.46
C GLY A 77 -15.34 -18.20 12.12
N GLU A 78 -15.77 -17.40 11.15
CA GLU A 78 -16.18 -17.89 9.83
C GLU A 78 -14.97 -18.33 9.00
N LYS A 79 -15.12 -19.43 8.26
CA LYS A 79 -14.12 -19.94 7.31
C LYS A 79 -14.59 -19.67 5.89
N VAL A 80 -13.95 -18.71 5.22
CA VAL A 80 -14.33 -18.28 3.87
C VAL A 80 -13.27 -18.69 2.85
N GLY A 81 -13.71 -19.27 1.73
CA GLY A 81 -12.86 -19.58 0.58
C GLY A 81 -13.06 -18.58 -0.55
N ILE A 82 -11.98 -18.03 -1.09
CA ILE A 82 -12.02 -17.12 -2.24
C ILE A 82 -11.62 -17.90 -3.50
N VAL A 83 -12.55 -18.05 -4.45
CA VAL A 83 -12.34 -18.81 -5.70
C VAL A 83 -12.62 -17.96 -6.94
N GLY A 84 -12.04 -18.34 -8.07
CA GLY A 84 -12.22 -17.63 -9.35
C GLY A 84 -11.06 -17.85 -10.31
N ARG A 85 -11.25 -17.51 -11.58
CA ARG A 85 -10.22 -17.64 -12.63
C ARG A 85 -8.97 -16.78 -12.34
N THR A 86 -7.88 -17.05 -13.04
CA THR A 86 -6.70 -16.19 -13.06
C THR A 86 -7.10 -14.77 -13.46
N GLY A 87 -6.56 -13.75 -12.79
CA GLY A 87 -6.91 -12.34 -13.03
C GLY A 87 -8.19 -11.85 -12.36
N ALA A 88 -8.94 -12.68 -11.63
CA ALA A 88 -10.18 -12.28 -10.97
C ALA A 88 -10.01 -11.37 -9.72
N GLY A 89 -8.79 -10.91 -9.41
CA GLY A 89 -8.54 -10.00 -8.28
C GLY A 89 -8.41 -10.66 -6.89
N LYS A 90 -8.31 -12.00 -6.82
CA LYS A 90 -8.20 -12.74 -5.53
C LYS A 90 -6.98 -12.33 -4.70
N SER A 91 -5.78 -12.37 -5.30
CA SER A 91 -4.55 -11.92 -4.63
C SER A 91 -4.60 -10.42 -4.32
N SER A 92 -5.25 -9.63 -5.17
CA SER A 92 -5.43 -8.19 -4.96
C SER A 92 -6.30 -7.90 -3.74
N LEU A 93 -7.32 -8.73 -3.46
CA LEU A 93 -8.11 -8.65 -2.23
C LEU A 93 -7.25 -8.88 -0.99
N THR A 94 -6.37 -9.88 -1.01
CA THR A 94 -5.42 -10.11 0.11
C THR A 94 -4.48 -8.94 0.31
N LEU A 95 -3.89 -8.40 -0.78
CA LEU A 95 -3.00 -7.23 -0.70
C LEU A 95 -3.73 -5.99 -0.18
N ALA A 96 -5.00 -5.80 -0.55
CA ALA A 96 -5.83 -4.71 -0.05
C ALA A 96 -6.14 -4.85 1.45
N LEU A 97 -6.41 -6.07 1.93
CA LEU A 97 -6.68 -6.31 3.35
C LEU A 97 -5.47 -5.97 4.24
N PHE A 98 -4.25 -6.26 3.77
CA PHE A 98 -3.01 -5.86 4.45
C PHE A 98 -2.60 -4.42 4.15
N ARG A 99 -3.40 -3.68 3.38
CA ARG A 99 -3.12 -2.30 2.97
C ARG A 99 -1.74 -2.12 2.30
N ILE A 100 -1.28 -3.14 1.56
CA ILE A 100 -0.07 -3.04 0.72
C ILE A 100 -0.38 -2.20 -0.53
N ILE A 101 -1.64 -2.22 -0.97
CA ILE A 101 -2.17 -1.34 -2.00
C ILE A 101 -3.23 -0.44 -1.37
N GLU A 102 -3.06 0.87 -1.52
CA GLU A 102 -3.97 1.86 -0.95
C GLU A 102 -5.35 1.81 -1.62
N SER A 103 -6.37 2.16 -0.83
CA SER A 103 -7.77 2.20 -1.28
C SER A 103 -7.95 3.26 -2.37
N ALA A 104 -8.66 2.88 -3.44
CA ALA A 104 -9.13 3.82 -4.45
C ALA A 104 -10.55 4.35 -4.15
N GLY A 105 -11.17 3.88 -3.07
CA GLY A 105 -12.51 4.26 -2.63
C GLY A 105 -13.21 3.16 -1.82
N GLY A 106 -14.24 3.54 -1.08
CA GLY A 106 -14.90 2.66 -0.12
C GLY A 106 -14.07 2.50 1.15
N SER A 107 -14.36 1.45 1.93
CA SER A 107 -13.60 1.18 3.16
C SER A 107 -13.50 -0.31 3.52
N ILE A 108 -12.43 -0.66 4.23
CA ILE A 108 -12.31 -1.93 4.98
C ILE A 108 -12.30 -1.61 6.47
N SER A 109 -13.09 -2.34 7.26
CA SER A 109 -13.04 -2.26 8.71
C SER A 109 -12.89 -3.62 9.37
N ILE A 110 -12.15 -3.65 10.47
CA ILE A 110 -12.02 -4.82 11.35
C ILE A 110 -12.54 -4.45 12.73
N ASP A 111 -13.55 -5.18 13.21
CA ASP A 111 -14.28 -4.88 14.45
C ASP A 111 -14.79 -3.43 14.53
N GLY A 112 -15.20 -2.88 13.38
CA GLY A 112 -15.72 -1.52 13.25
C GLY A 112 -14.64 -0.43 13.15
N ILE A 113 -13.36 -0.77 13.29
CA ILE A 113 -12.25 0.17 13.09
C ILE A 113 -11.87 0.16 11.62
N ASN A 114 -11.93 1.33 10.97
CA ASN A 114 -11.54 1.49 9.58
C ASN A 114 -10.00 1.40 9.43
N ILE A 115 -9.54 0.51 8.54
CA ILE A 115 -8.13 0.31 8.22
C ILE A 115 -7.72 0.81 6.83
N ALA A 116 -8.65 0.95 5.88
CA ALA A 116 -8.41 1.32 4.48
C ALA A 116 -9.62 2.02 3.87
#